data_AF-A0A514LG39-F1
#
_entry.id   AF-A0A514LG39-F1
#
_cell.length_a   1.000
_cell.length_b   1.000
_cell.length_c   1.000
_cell.angle_alpha   90.00
_cell.angle_beta   90.00
_cell.angle_gamma   90.00
#
_symmetry.space_group_name_H-M   'P 1'
#
loop_
_entity.id
_entity.type
_entity.pdbx_description
1 polymer ?
#
loop_
_entity_poly.entity_id
_entity_poly.type
_entity_poly.pdbx_seq_one_letter_code
_entity_poly.pdbx_strand_id
1 'polypeptide(L)'
;MSEWIFMKKYIVSVVAAAGLIAAPNAADAAFDSYQMTSGEVSDDVNELQVTLKELGYFSGSTGHTFGPRTLSAVQDFQQDNGISSPAGNFYGVAGPATQDAINSISGESTGSTGESNETTDEGTAEETGTEENTGTEESTGSEGSTDAEGETFTMEATAYTANCDGCSGVTATGIDLNNDRDANVVAVDPSVIDLGSTVHVEGYGEAVAGDVGGDINGERIDLHKPTAGEAESFGRQDVEVTVLD
;
A
#
# COMPACT_ATOMS: atom_id res chain seq x y z
N MET A 1 28.50 -0.26 -50.93
CA MET A 1 28.63 -1.61 -50.32
C MET A 1 30.10 -1.79 -49.98
N SER A 2 30.42 -1.76 -48.68
CA SER A 2 31.79 -1.88 -48.19
C SER A 2 31.72 -2.10 -46.69
N GLU A 3 31.84 -3.36 -46.27
CA GLU A 3 31.99 -3.76 -44.87
C GLU A 3 33.19 -3.04 -44.22
N TRP A 4 33.13 -2.85 -42.89
CA TRP A 4 34.28 -2.46 -42.09
C TRP A 4 34.59 -3.55 -41.07
N ILE A 5 35.78 -4.13 -41.21
CA ILE A 5 36.31 -5.18 -40.35
C ILE A 5 37.38 -4.61 -39.41
N PHE A 6 37.39 -5.15 -38.18
CA PHE A 6 38.37 -5.01 -37.10
C PHE A 6 39.71 -4.32 -37.38
N MET A 7 40.13 -3.47 -36.42
CA MET A 7 41.50 -3.61 -35.90
C MET A 7 41.61 -3.41 -34.39
N LYS A 8 42.26 -4.37 -33.74
CA LYS A 8 42.53 -4.46 -32.30
C LYS A 8 43.82 -3.69 -31.97
N LYS A 9 43.87 -2.94 -30.86
CA LYS A 9 45.11 -2.48 -30.21
C LYS A 9 44.98 -2.64 -28.70
N TYR A 10 46.07 -3.07 -28.06
CA TYR A 10 46.15 -3.57 -26.68
C TYR A 10 47.20 -2.80 -25.86
N ILE A 11 47.12 -2.89 -24.53
CA ILE A 11 48.14 -2.49 -23.52
C ILE A 11 48.21 -0.95 -23.38
N VAL A 12 48.22 -0.33 -22.18
CA VAL A 12 49.09 -0.53 -20.99
C VAL A 12 48.29 -0.48 -19.66
N SER A 13 48.73 -1.27 -18.68
CA SER A 13 48.27 -1.22 -17.29
C SER A 13 48.93 -0.11 -16.47
N VAL A 14 48.18 0.60 -15.63
CA VAL A 14 48.72 1.22 -14.41
C VAL A 14 47.81 0.86 -13.24
N VAL A 15 48.34 0.09 -12.30
CA VAL A 15 47.73 -0.09 -10.97
C VAL A 15 48.24 1.06 -10.11
N ALA A 16 47.31 1.91 -9.64
CA ALA A 16 47.58 2.88 -8.59
C ALA A 16 46.56 2.66 -7.47
N ALA A 17 46.89 1.78 -6.54
CA ALA A 17 46.09 1.56 -5.34
C ALA A 17 46.29 2.73 -4.37
N ALA A 18 45.38 3.71 -4.41
CA ALA A 18 45.21 4.72 -3.38
C ALA A 18 43.89 4.42 -2.65
N GLY A 19 43.99 3.70 -1.53
CA GLY A 19 42.83 3.37 -0.70
C GLY A 19 42.29 4.60 0.01
N LEU A 20 41.36 5.30 -0.63
CA LEU A 20 40.39 6.12 0.08
C LEU A 20 39.31 5.18 0.63
N ILE A 21 39.44 4.79 1.89
CA ILE A 21 38.25 4.42 2.66
C ILE A 21 37.53 5.75 2.94
N ALA A 22 36.75 6.20 1.96
CA ALA A 22 35.61 7.03 2.26
C ALA A 22 34.67 6.16 3.09
N ALA A 23 34.72 6.31 4.41
CA ALA A 23 33.60 5.87 5.23
C ALA A 23 32.36 6.58 4.66
N PRO A 24 31.22 5.90 4.46
CA PRO A 24 30.00 6.58 4.08
C PRO A 24 29.73 7.63 5.16
N ASN A 25 29.77 8.89 4.74
CA ASN A 25 29.41 10.01 5.59
C ASN A 25 27.97 9.81 6.04
N ALA A 26 27.77 9.66 7.36
CA ALA A 26 26.46 9.55 8.01
C ALA A 26 25.71 10.89 7.97
N ALA A 27 25.45 11.35 6.74
CA ALA A 27 24.47 12.36 6.35
C ALA A 27 23.29 11.72 5.59
N ASP A 28 23.27 10.38 5.53
CA ASP A 28 22.22 9.53 4.95
C ASP A 28 21.28 8.98 6.04
N ALA A 29 21.16 9.72 7.14
CA ALA A 29 20.31 9.41 8.27
C ALA A 29 19.46 10.63 8.61
N ALA A 30 18.14 10.46 8.56
CA ALA A 30 17.13 11.46 8.91
C ALA A 30 17.19 12.79 8.12
N PHE A 31 16.94 12.71 6.80
CA PHE A 31 15.85 13.55 6.32
C PHE A 31 14.57 12.93 6.84
N ASP A 32 14.00 13.54 7.88
CA ASP A 32 12.64 13.26 8.36
C ASP A 32 11.68 13.81 7.29
N SER A 33 11.65 13.07 6.18
CA SER A 33 10.96 13.46 4.96
C SER A 33 9.50 13.16 5.16
N TYR A 34 8.74 14.21 5.47
CA TYR A 34 7.29 14.25 5.49
C TYR A 34 6.75 13.50 4.26
N GLN A 35 6.38 12.23 4.45
CA GLN A 35 5.97 11.33 3.39
C GLN A 35 4.94 10.37 3.97
N MET A 36 3.71 10.44 3.48
CA MET A 36 2.65 9.58 3.99
C MET A 36 2.62 8.27 3.21
N THR A 37 2.49 7.14 3.91
CA THR A 37 2.56 5.79 3.34
C THR A 37 1.44 4.88 3.86
N SER A 38 1.13 3.82 3.12
CA SER A 38 0.15 2.80 3.52
C SER A 38 0.36 2.29 4.95
N GLY A 39 -0.71 2.29 5.75
CA GLY A 39 -0.71 1.89 7.16
C GLY A 39 -0.36 3.01 8.16
N GLU A 40 -0.03 4.22 7.69
CA GLU A 40 0.16 5.38 8.55
C GLU A 40 -1.17 5.87 9.14
N VAL A 41 -1.13 6.44 10.36
CA VAL A 41 -2.25 7.18 10.95
C VAL A 41 -1.74 8.55 11.41
N SER A 42 -2.22 9.62 10.76
CA SER A 42 -1.80 11.00 11.03
C SER A 42 -2.88 12.03 10.66
N ASP A 43 -2.77 13.27 11.15
CA ASP A 43 -3.67 14.37 10.75
C ASP A 43 -3.43 14.79 9.28
N ASP A 44 -2.17 14.75 8.83
CA ASP A 44 -1.77 15.06 7.45
C ASP A 44 -2.44 14.11 6.43
N VAL A 45 -2.65 12.84 6.81
CA VAL A 45 -3.38 11.86 5.99
C VAL A 45 -4.84 12.28 5.76
N ASN A 46 -5.50 12.84 6.77
CA ASN A 46 -6.85 13.36 6.60
C ASN A 46 -6.86 14.58 5.65
N GLU A 47 -5.87 15.48 5.77
CA GLU A 47 -5.72 16.62 4.83
C GLU A 47 -5.43 16.17 3.39
N LEU A 48 -4.58 15.14 3.23
CA LEU A 48 -4.31 14.47 1.96
C LEU A 48 -5.58 13.87 1.34
N GLN A 49 -6.36 13.11 2.12
CA GLN A 49 -7.61 12.51 1.65
C GLN A 49 -8.66 13.56 1.28
N VAL A 50 -8.82 14.61 2.09
CA VAL A 50 -9.70 15.76 1.77
C VAL A 50 -9.30 16.38 0.44
N THR A 51 -8.00 16.65 0.24
CA THR A 51 -7.53 17.29 -1.00
C THR A 51 -7.68 16.36 -2.21
N LEU A 52 -7.33 15.07 -2.08
CA LEU A 52 -7.55 14.08 -3.15
C LEU A 52 -9.04 13.92 -3.49
N LYS A 53 -9.94 14.09 -2.52
CA LYS A 53 -11.39 14.05 -2.70
C LYS A 53 -11.91 15.29 -3.45
N GLU A 54 -11.41 16.48 -3.13
CA GLU A 54 -11.71 17.70 -3.90
C GLU A 54 -11.19 17.63 -5.35
N LEU A 55 -10.05 16.98 -5.55
CA LEU A 55 -9.47 16.70 -6.86
C LEU A 55 -10.14 15.54 -7.62
N GLY A 56 -11.02 14.78 -6.96
CA GLY A 56 -11.79 13.68 -7.56
C GLY A 56 -11.09 12.31 -7.60
N TYR A 57 -9.96 12.15 -6.92
CA TYR A 57 -9.20 10.88 -6.85
C TYR A 57 -9.58 10.01 -5.64
N PHE A 58 -10.18 10.57 -4.58
CA PHE A 58 -10.56 9.84 -3.38
C PHE A 58 -12.08 9.84 -3.18
N SER A 59 -12.66 8.66 -2.96
CA SER A 59 -14.08 8.44 -2.62
C SER A 59 -14.22 7.85 -1.21
N GLY A 60 -15.45 7.79 -0.68
CA GLY A 60 -15.71 7.35 0.70
C GLY A 60 -15.52 8.44 1.77
N SER A 61 -15.45 8.06 3.05
CA SER A 61 -15.22 9.00 4.16
C SER A 61 -13.75 9.39 4.26
N THR A 62 -13.46 10.60 4.73
CA THR A 62 -12.09 11.01 5.05
C THR A 62 -11.80 10.76 6.53
N GLY A 63 -10.58 10.35 6.85
CA GLY A 63 -10.11 10.11 8.20
C GLY A 63 -8.59 10.05 8.25
N HIS A 64 -8.05 9.63 9.40
CA HIS A 64 -6.61 9.75 9.69
C HIS A 64 -5.76 8.58 9.16
N THR A 65 -6.37 7.51 8.67
CA THR A 65 -5.67 6.26 8.31
C THR A 65 -5.37 6.21 6.81
N PHE A 66 -4.10 6.01 6.44
CA PHE A 66 -3.67 5.78 5.05
C PHE A 66 -4.00 4.33 4.68
N GLY A 67 -5.29 4.08 4.50
CA GLY A 67 -5.83 2.81 4.04
C GLY A 67 -5.66 2.63 2.53
N PRO A 68 -6.17 1.51 1.96
CA PRO A 68 -5.98 1.19 0.57
C PRO A 68 -6.74 2.14 -0.39
N ARG A 69 -7.83 2.79 0.03
CA ARG A 69 -8.45 3.90 -0.73
C ARG A 69 -7.49 5.07 -0.89
N THR A 70 -6.77 5.43 0.17
CA THR A 70 -5.76 6.50 0.14
C THR A 70 -4.61 6.09 -0.78
N LEU A 71 -4.18 4.83 -0.71
CA LEU A 71 -3.16 4.27 -1.58
C LEU A 71 -3.56 4.35 -3.05
N SER A 72 -4.77 3.89 -3.41
CA SER A 72 -5.29 3.98 -4.78
C SER A 72 -5.39 5.44 -5.23
N ALA A 73 -5.98 6.32 -4.42
CA ALA A 73 -6.13 7.74 -4.76
C ALA A 73 -4.78 8.45 -4.99
N VAL A 74 -3.75 8.14 -4.18
CA VAL A 74 -2.38 8.64 -4.37
C VAL A 74 -1.75 8.04 -5.63
N GLN A 75 -1.93 6.75 -5.90
CA GLN A 75 -1.43 6.07 -7.08
C GLN A 75 -2.03 6.63 -8.38
N ASP A 76 -3.36 6.83 -8.41
CA ASP A 76 -4.10 7.40 -9.53
C ASP A 76 -3.68 8.86 -9.76
N PHE A 77 -3.63 9.68 -8.70
CA PHE A 77 -3.12 11.05 -8.77
C PHE A 77 -1.68 11.11 -9.30
N GLN A 78 -0.79 10.23 -8.82
CA GLN A 78 0.58 10.18 -9.29
C GLN A 78 0.70 9.75 -10.75
N GLN A 79 -0.17 8.84 -11.22
CA GLN A 79 -0.17 8.36 -12.60
C GLN A 79 -0.67 9.44 -13.55
N ASP A 80 -1.80 10.07 -13.24
CA ASP A 80 -2.43 11.10 -14.09
C ASP A 80 -1.59 12.39 -14.16
N ASN A 81 -0.86 12.72 -13.10
CA ASN A 81 0.05 13.87 -13.07
C ASN A 81 1.50 13.51 -13.49
N GLY A 82 1.77 12.24 -13.85
CA GLY A 82 3.09 11.79 -14.34
C GLY A 82 4.22 11.85 -13.30
N ILE A 83 3.89 11.79 -12.01
CA ILE A 83 4.81 11.85 -10.87
C ILE A 83 5.48 10.48 -10.65
N SER A 84 4.67 9.41 -10.72
CA SER A 84 5.13 8.03 -10.57
C SER A 84 4.27 7.11 -11.45
N SER A 85 4.66 5.85 -11.54
CA SER A 85 3.95 4.79 -12.27
C SER A 85 4.12 3.47 -11.53
N PRO A 86 3.35 2.41 -11.82
CA PRO A 86 3.48 1.11 -11.14
C PRO A 86 4.89 0.49 -11.13
N ALA A 87 5.79 0.91 -12.02
CA ALA A 87 7.19 0.48 -12.05
C ALA A 87 8.17 1.42 -11.31
N GLY A 88 7.67 2.46 -10.63
CA GLY A 88 8.44 3.49 -9.94
C GLY A 88 8.51 3.27 -8.43
N ASN A 89 9.69 3.52 -7.84
CA ASN A 89 9.99 3.25 -6.42
C ASN A 89 9.15 4.03 -5.39
N PHE A 90 8.35 5.02 -5.82
CA PHE A 90 7.55 5.90 -4.96
C PHE A 90 6.05 5.85 -5.28
N TYR A 91 5.61 4.85 -6.06
CA TYR A 91 4.20 4.66 -6.42
C TYR A 91 3.36 4.35 -5.17
N GLY A 92 2.36 5.19 -4.90
CA GLY A 92 1.54 5.11 -3.69
C GLY A 92 2.13 5.76 -2.44
N VAL A 93 3.29 6.42 -2.54
CA VAL A 93 3.86 7.19 -1.42
C VAL A 93 3.59 8.68 -1.64
N ALA A 94 2.87 9.32 -0.71
CA ALA A 94 2.64 10.75 -0.73
C ALA A 94 3.86 11.50 -0.16
N GLY A 95 5.02 11.35 -0.79
CA GLY A 95 6.24 12.09 -0.47
C GLY A 95 6.26 13.50 -1.06
N PRO A 96 7.38 14.25 -0.91
CA PRO A 96 7.46 15.66 -1.28
C PRO A 96 7.00 15.98 -2.70
N ALA A 97 7.41 15.20 -3.71
CA ALA A 97 6.99 15.42 -5.10
C ALA A 97 5.46 15.23 -5.32
N THR A 98 4.83 14.37 -4.54
CA THR A 98 3.37 14.18 -4.55
C THR A 98 2.67 15.36 -3.88
N GLN A 99 3.13 15.75 -2.68
CA GLN A 99 2.56 16.87 -1.91
C GLN A 99 2.73 18.22 -2.65
N ASP A 100 3.90 18.49 -3.22
CA ASP A 100 4.17 19.68 -4.04
C ASP A 100 3.19 19.78 -5.22
N ALA A 101 2.91 18.66 -5.88
CA ALA A 101 1.95 18.62 -6.99
C ALA A 101 0.51 18.82 -6.50
N ILE A 102 0.11 18.19 -5.40
CA ILE A 102 -1.22 18.38 -4.78
C ILE A 102 -1.43 19.85 -4.43
N ASN A 103 -0.50 20.47 -3.70
CA ASN A 103 -0.55 21.88 -3.30
C ASN A 103 -0.54 22.83 -4.51
N SER A 104 0.21 22.50 -5.56
CA SER A 104 0.22 23.27 -6.80
C SER A 104 -1.10 23.20 -7.59
N ILE A 105 -1.94 22.18 -7.37
CA ILE A 105 -3.21 21.98 -8.08
C ILE A 105 -4.42 22.44 -7.25
N SER A 106 -4.39 22.24 -5.93
CA SER A 106 -5.42 22.72 -4.99
C SER A 106 -5.48 24.26 -4.92
N GLY A 107 -4.41 24.95 -5.33
CA GLY A 107 -4.32 26.41 -5.32
C GLY A 107 -3.87 26.99 -3.98
N GLU A 108 -3.50 26.14 -3.03
CA GLU A 108 -2.90 26.51 -1.75
C GLU A 108 -1.46 27.00 -1.95
N SER A 109 -1.31 28.28 -2.32
CA SER A 109 -0.02 28.93 -2.50
C SER A 109 0.62 29.36 -1.16
N THR A 110 0.79 28.43 -0.22
CA THR A 110 1.56 28.63 1.02
C THR A 110 3.06 28.42 0.77
N GLY A 111 3.74 29.53 0.49
CA GLY A 111 5.17 29.51 0.21
C GLY A 111 6.01 29.03 1.40
N SER A 112 6.91 28.09 1.13
CA SER A 112 7.96 27.67 2.07
C SER A 112 8.75 28.88 2.57
N THR A 113 8.84 29.03 3.89
CA THR A 113 9.84 29.86 4.57
C THR A 113 10.14 29.21 5.91
N GLY A 114 11.20 28.40 5.95
CA GLY A 114 11.75 27.95 7.23
C GLY A 114 12.52 29.08 7.91
N GLU A 115 12.42 29.19 9.23
CA GLU A 115 13.59 29.38 10.08
C GLU A 115 13.30 28.82 11.48
N SER A 116 14.29 28.13 12.04
CA SER A 116 14.25 27.41 13.31
C SER A 116 14.35 28.30 14.53
N ASN A 117 13.66 27.95 15.63
CA ASN A 117 14.12 28.28 16.98
C ASN A 117 13.49 27.37 18.06
N GLU A 118 14.26 26.44 18.66
CA GLU A 118 14.69 26.50 20.07
C GLU A 118 15.47 25.24 20.51
N THR A 119 16.01 25.31 21.73
CA THR A 119 17.12 24.53 22.30
C THR A 119 16.63 23.42 23.26
N THR A 120 17.57 22.60 23.76
CA THR A 120 17.51 21.75 24.99
C THR A 120 16.92 20.35 24.73
N ASP A 121 17.66 19.22 24.77
CA ASP A 121 18.48 18.66 25.89
C ASP A 121 17.55 18.30 27.07
N GLU A 122 17.52 17.08 27.65
CA GLU A 122 18.58 16.10 27.95
C GLU A 122 17.99 14.66 28.08
N GLY A 123 18.81 13.59 28.09
CA GLY A 123 18.41 12.15 27.98
C GLY A 123 17.67 11.47 29.17
N THR A 124 17.82 10.19 29.54
CA THR A 124 18.72 9.08 29.13
C THR A 124 18.25 7.75 29.80
N ALA A 125 18.41 6.59 29.12
CA ALA A 125 18.51 5.19 29.66
C ALA A 125 17.33 4.56 30.46
N GLU A 126 17.21 3.23 30.68
CA GLU A 126 17.64 1.95 30.02
C GLU A 126 17.04 0.77 30.85
N GLU A 127 17.33 -0.49 30.48
CA GLU A 127 17.24 -1.76 31.26
C GLU A 127 16.05 -2.74 31.02
N THR A 128 16.19 -3.55 29.95
CA THR A 128 16.56 -4.99 29.98
C THR A 128 15.95 -5.99 31.00
N GLY A 129 15.51 -7.18 30.51
CA GLY A 129 15.32 -8.43 31.30
C GLY A 129 14.01 -9.20 30.99
N THR A 130 13.88 -10.15 30.04
CA THR A 130 14.20 -11.62 30.10
C THR A 130 13.66 -12.36 31.36
N GLU A 131 13.08 -13.58 31.33
CA GLU A 131 13.16 -14.74 30.38
C GLU A 131 11.81 -15.48 30.09
N GLU A 132 11.90 -16.48 29.19
CA GLU A 132 11.00 -17.54 28.66
C GLU A 132 10.30 -18.52 29.66
N ASN A 133 9.14 -19.14 29.29
CA ASN A 133 9.01 -20.62 29.08
C ASN A 133 7.56 -21.21 28.96
N THR A 134 7.28 -21.83 27.79
CA THR A 134 6.42 -23.01 27.44
C THR A 134 5.04 -23.29 28.10
N GLY A 135 4.03 -23.66 27.28
CA GLY A 135 2.94 -24.56 27.71
C GLY A 135 1.63 -24.54 26.89
N THR A 136 1.49 -25.47 25.94
CA THR A 136 0.30 -25.70 25.10
C THR A 136 -0.97 -26.11 25.87
N GLU A 137 -2.15 -25.56 25.53
CA GLU A 137 -3.33 -26.33 25.05
C GLU A 137 -4.53 -25.43 24.65
N GLU A 138 -5.40 -26.02 23.83
CA GLU A 138 -6.51 -25.45 23.05
C GLU A 138 -7.78 -25.18 23.89
N SER A 139 -8.48 -24.05 23.64
CA SER A 139 -9.96 -24.02 23.44
C SER A 139 -10.56 -22.59 23.36
N THR A 140 -11.26 -22.35 22.24
CA THR A 140 -12.50 -21.56 22.11
C THR A 140 -12.56 -20.10 22.62
N GLY A 141 -12.46 -19.18 21.65
CA GLY A 141 -13.55 -18.23 21.35
C GLY A 141 -13.84 -17.11 22.34
N SER A 142 -13.19 -15.96 22.12
CA SER A 142 -13.72 -14.63 22.45
C SER A 142 -12.88 -13.54 21.77
N GLU A 143 -12.80 -13.55 20.45
CA GLU A 143 -12.37 -12.34 19.73
C GLU A 143 -13.52 -11.33 19.81
N GLY A 144 -13.19 -10.12 20.29
CA GLY A 144 -14.19 -9.11 20.60
C GLY A 144 -14.78 -8.54 19.31
N SER A 145 -16.11 -8.51 19.24
CA SER A 145 -16.82 -7.64 18.29
C SER A 145 -16.51 -6.19 18.69
N THR A 146 -15.45 -5.61 18.12
CA THR A 146 -15.47 -4.21 17.77
C THR A 146 -16.54 -4.09 16.69
N ASP A 147 -17.69 -3.53 17.05
CA ASP A 147 -18.76 -3.30 16.07
C ASP A 147 -18.16 -2.46 14.93
N ALA A 148 -18.10 -3.08 13.75
CA ALA A 148 -17.60 -2.46 12.53
C ALA A 148 -18.57 -1.33 12.16
N GLU A 149 -18.22 -0.09 12.51
CA GLU A 149 -18.96 1.11 12.12
C GLU A 149 -18.89 1.25 10.59
N GLY A 150 -19.97 0.91 9.89
CA GLY A 150 -19.96 0.82 8.43
C GLY A 150 -21.31 0.44 7.81
N GLU A 151 -21.40 0.48 6.48
CA GLU A 151 -22.54 -0.10 5.76
C GLU A 151 -22.32 -1.61 5.58
N THR A 152 -23.29 -2.42 6.01
CA THR A 152 -23.24 -3.89 5.95
C THR A 152 -24.14 -4.44 4.85
N PHE A 153 -23.58 -5.32 4.04
CA PHE A 153 -24.25 -6.03 2.95
C PHE A 153 -24.23 -7.54 3.22
N THR A 154 -25.29 -8.25 2.84
CA THR A 154 -25.21 -9.70 2.63
C THR A 154 -24.84 -9.95 1.17
N MET A 155 -23.70 -10.58 0.92
CA MET A 155 -23.18 -10.81 -0.44
C MET A 155 -23.00 -12.30 -0.74
N GLU A 156 -23.24 -12.71 -1.98
CA GLU A 156 -22.90 -14.06 -2.45
C GLU A 156 -21.39 -14.11 -2.72
N ALA A 157 -20.65 -14.78 -1.85
CA ALA A 157 -19.21 -14.89 -1.92
C ALA A 157 -18.74 -16.14 -2.68
N THR A 158 -17.66 -15.99 -3.43
CA THR A 158 -16.78 -17.07 -3.88
C THR A 158 -15.35 -16.86 -3.40
N ALA A 159 -14.44 -17.76 -3.77
CA ALA A 159 -13.01 -17.53 -3.62
C ALA A 159 -12.26 -17.84 -4.91
N TYR A 160 -11.22 -17.06 -5.16
CA TYR A 160 -10.30 -17.20 -6.29
C TYR A 160 -8.86 -17.32 -5.80
N THR A 161 -7.92 -17.53 -6.73
CA THR A 161 -6.49 -17.46 -6.46
C THR A 161 -5.80 -16.74 -7.60
N ALA A 162 -4.74 -15.97 -7.29
CA ALA A 162 -3.89 -15.32 -8.28
C ALA A 162 -3.31 -16.26 -9.37
N ASN A 163 -3.15 -17.55 -9.07
CA ASN A 163 -2.52 -18.52 -9.97
C ASN A 163 -3.55 -19.25 -10.87
N CYS A 164 -3.84 -18.65 -12.03
CA CYS A 164 -4.57 -19.29 -13.12
C CYS A 164 -3.85 -19.15 -14.47
N ASP A 165 -4.14 -20.04 -15.43
CA ASP A 165 -3.50 -20.04 -16.75
C ASP A 165 -3.75 -18.74 -17.51
N GLY A 166 -2.71 -17.90 -17.63
CA GLY A 166 -2.78 -16.59 -18.29
C GLY A 166 -3.08 -15.41 -17.35
N CYS A 167 -3.26 -15.65 -16.06
CA CYS A 167 -3.46 -14.62 -15.05
C CYS A 167 -2.13 -13.94 -14.69
N SER A 168 -2.15 -12.61 -14.56
CA SER A 168 -1.00 -11.82 -14.08
C SER A 168 -0.75 -11.99 -12.58
N GLY A 169 -1.81 -12.26 -11.80
CA GLY A 169 -1.81 -12.15 -10.35
C GLY A 169 -1.71 -10.70 -9.84
N VAL A 170 -1.93 -9.72 -10.72
CA VAL A 170 -1.97 -8.29 -10.38
C VAL A 170 -3.42 -7.82 -10.49
N THR A 171 -3.95 -7.25 -9.40
CA THR A 171 -5.36 -6.81 -9.30
C THR A 171 -5.62 -5.49 -10.01
N ALA A 172 -6.90 -5.09 -10.10
CA ALA A 172 -7.32 -3.80 -10.65
C ALA A 172 -6.62 -2.58 -10.02
N THR A 173 -6.39 -2.58 -8.71
CA THR A 173 -5.62 -1.52 -7.99
C THR A 173 -4.11 -1.74 -8.02
N GLY A 174 -3.61 -2.73 -8.76
CA GLY A 174 -2.17 -2.97 -8.94
C GLY A 174 -1.49 -3.78 -7.84
N ILE A 175 -2.23 -4.42 -6.93
CA ILE A 175 -1.66 -5.29 -5.89
C ILE A 175 -1.16 -6.60 -6.54
N ASP A 176 0.11 -6.95 -6.33
CA ASP A 176 0.72 -8.17 -6.88
C ASP A 176 0.65 -9.35 -5.89
N LEU A 177 -0.42 -10.12 -6.04
CA LEU A 177 -0.73 -11.30 -5.22
C LEU A 177 0.25 -12.48 -5.43
N ASN A 178 1.19 -12.40 -6.39
CA ASN A 178 2.27 -13.38 -6.48
C ASN A 178 3.40 -13.11 -5.48
N ASN A 179 3.61 -11.83 -5.16
CA ASN A 179 4.64 -11.37 -4.22
C ASN A 179 4.12 -11.35 -2.78
N ASP A 180 2.82 -11.12 -2.59
CA ASP A 180 2.13 -11.33 -1.32
C ASP A 180 0.88 -12.19 -1.52
N ARG A 181 1.00 -13.49 -1.24
CA ARG A 181 -0.09 -14.46 -1.41
C ARG A 181 -1.08 -14.47 -0.25
N ASP A 182 -0.70 -13.89 0.88
CA ASP A 182 -1.50 -13.82 2.10
C ASP A 182 -2.17 -12.44 2.23
N ALA A 183 -1.98 -11.56 1.24
CA ALA A 183 -2.70 -10.30 1.10
C ALA A 183 -4.22 -10.53 1.02
N ASN A 184 -4.94 -10.06 2.03
CA ASN A 184 -6.39 -10.09 2.06
C ASN A 184 -6.96 -9.09 1.04
N VAL A 185 -7.20 -9.56 -0.19
CA VAL A 185 -7.80 -8.78 -1.27
C VAL A 185 -9.07 -9.45 -1.79
N VAL A 186 -10.08 -8.64 -2.05
CA VAL A 186 -11.37 -9.09 -2.58
C VAL A 186 -11.69 -8.38 -3.89
N ALA A 187 -12.33 -9.10 -4.81
CA ALA A 187 -12.95 -8.52 -5.98
C ALA A 187 -14.40 -8.10 -5.67
N VAL A 188 -14.82 -6.92 -6.12
CA VAL A 188 -16.16 -6.35 -5.87
C VAL A 188 -16.75 -5.73 -7.14
N ASP A 189 -18.04 -5.39 -7.09
CA ASP A 189 -18.65 -4.44 -8.03
C ASP A 189 -18.41 -2.99 -7.53
N PRO A 190 -17.66 -2.15 -8.27
CA PRO A 190 -17.39 -0.76 -7.90
C PRO A 190 -18.63 0.15 -7.78
N SER A 191 -19.81 -0.31 -8.20
CA SER A 191 -21.08 0.41 -7.99
C SER A 191 -21.79 0.07 -6.67
N VAL A 192 -21.26 -0.90 -5.92
CA VAL A 192 -21.74 -1.32 -4.59
C VAL A 192 -20.69 -1.07 -3.51
N ILE A 193 -19.42 -1.41 -3.77
CA ILE A 193 -18.29 -1.12 -2.90
C ILE A 193 -17.17 -0.50 -3.74
N ASP A 194 -16.81 0.75 -3.46
CA ASP A 194 -15.73 1.47 -4.16
C ASP A 194 -14.40 0.67 -4.13
N LEU A 195 -13.61 0.77 -5.20
CA LEU A 195 -12.26 0.19 -5.18
C LEU A 195 -11.35 0.88 -4.15
N GLY A 196 -10.45 0.10 -3.57
CA GLY A 196 -9.60 0.49 -2.46
C GLY A 196 -10.26 0.42 -1.08
N SER A 197 -11.59 0.26 -0.97
CA SER A 197 -12.28 0.17 0.33
C SER A 197 -11.66 -0.89 1.23
N THR A 198 -11.49 -0.59 2.52
CA THR A 198 -11.32 -1.64 3.53
C THR A 198 -12.70 -2.22 3.84
N VAL A 199 -12.79 -3.55 3.91
CA VAL A 199 -14.01 -4.28 4.27
C VAL A 199 -13.71 -5.33 5.32
N HIS A 200 -14.63 -5.56 6.25
CA HIS A 200 -14.64 -6.75 7.10
C HIS A 200 -15.58 -7.78 6.47
N VAL A 201 -15.07 -8.98 6.15
CA VAL A 201 -15.86 -10.10 5.63
C VAL A 201 -15.96 -11.18 6.70
N GLU A 202 -17.17 -11.55 7.11
CA GLU A 202 -17.39 -12.55 8.16
C GLU A 202 -16.68 -13.88 7.81
N GLY A 203 -15.91 -14.43 8.75
CA GLY A 203 -15.17 -15.68 8.56
C GLY A 203 -13.95 -15.59 7.62
N TYR A 204 -13.65 -14.42 7.06
CA TYR A 204 -12.44 -14.15 6.28
C TYR A 204 -11.53 -13.11 6.94
N GLY A 205 -12.09 -12.07 7.56
CA GLY A 205 -11.38 -10.98 8.23
C GLY A 205 -11.40 -9.67 7.43
N GLU A 206 -10.52 -8.73 7.81
CA GLU A 206 -10.36 -7.46 7.10
C GLU A 206 -9.62 -7.65 5.77
N ALA A 207 -10.11 -6.99 4.72
CA ALA A 207 -9.61 -7.12 3.36
C ALA A 207 -9.74 -5.82 2.56
N VAL A 208 -8.97 -5.73 1.48
CA VAL A 208 -8.99 -4.63 0.52
C VAL A 208 -9.89 -4.96 -0.66
N ALA A 209 -10.83 -4.09 -1.00
CA ALA A 209 -11.57 -4.12 -2.26
C ALA A 209 -10.67 -3.71 -3.44
N GLY A 210 -9.66 -4.55 -3.73
CA GLY A 210 -8.55 -4.22 -4.63
C GLY A 210 -8.69 -4.75 -6.06
N ASP A 211 -9.74 -5.50 -6.36
CA ASP A 211 -9.91 -6.12 -7.68
C ASP A 211 -11.34 -6.02 -8.25
N VAL A 212 -11.47 -6.31 -9.55
CA VAL A 212 -12.77 -6.46 -10.22
C VAL A 212 -12.78 -7.73 -11.06
N GLY A 213 -13.89 -8.48 -11.02
CA GLY A 213 -14.09 -9.66 -11.86
C GLY A 213 -15.25 -9.43 -12.83
N GLY A 214 -15.14 -9.92 -14.08
CA GLY A 214 -16.19 -9.73 -15.09
C GLY A 214 -17.57 -10.31 -14.69
N ASP A 215 -17.59 -11.34 -13.84
CA ASP A 215 -18.80 -11.95 -13.29
C ASP A 215 -19.18 -11.42 -11.88
N ILE A 216 -18.34 -10.57 -11.28
CA ILE A 216 -18.56 -9.95 -9.95
C ILE A 216 -19.32 -8.65 -10.14
N ASN A 217 -20.65 -8.76 -10.15
CA ASN A 217 -21.59 -7.66 -10.38
C ASN A 217 -22.70 -7.73 -9.32
N GLY A 218 -23.14 -6.57 -8.81
CA GLY A 218 -24.11 -6.43 -7.73
C GLY A 218 -23.57 -6.87 -6.37
N GLU A 219 -24.42 -7.50 -5.56
CA GLU A 219 -24.12 -8.01 -4.21
C GLU A 219 -23.29 -9.32 -4.28
N ARG A 220 -22.14 -9.25 -4.98
CA ARG A 220 -21.18 -10.34 -5.16
C ARG A 220 -19.78 -9.91 -4.76
N ILE A 221 -19.05 -10.86 -4.19
CA ILE A 221 -17.67 -10.67 -3.74
C ILE A 221 -16.85 -11.92 -4.06
N ASP A 222 -15.61 -11.77 -4.49
CA ASP A 222 -14.69 -12.90 -4.70
C ASP A 222 -13.47 -12.74 -3.81
N LEU A 223 -13.23 -13.71 -2.92
CA LEU A 223 -12.19 -13.62 -1.90
C LEU A 223 -10.89 -14.25 -2.41
N HIS A 224 -9.78 -13.51 -2.45
CA HIS A 224 -8.49 -14.13 -2.76
C HIS A 224 -8.14 -15.15 -1.68
N LYS A 225 -7.63 -16.30 -2.09
CA LYS A 225 -7.04 -17.30 -1.19
C LYS A 225 -5.62 -17.65 -1.62
N PRO A 226 -4.69 -17.87 -0.66
CA PRO A 226 -3.32 -18.22 -0.98
C PRO A 226 -3.20 -19.46 -1.87
N THR A 227 -4.04 -20.48 -1.65
CA THR A 227 -4.02 -21.74 -2.42
C THR A 227 -5.37 -22.15 -3.00
N ALA A 228 -5.33 -22.92 -4.09
CA ALA A 228 -6.54 -23.45 -4.73
C ALA A 228 -7.37 -24.35 -3.79
N GLY A 229 -6.72 -25.12 -2.92
CA GLY A 229 -7.41 -25.97 -1.95
C GLY A 229 -8.20 -25.16 -0.90
N GLU A 230 -7.75 -23.95 -0.56
CA GLU A 230 -8.50 -23.05 0.33
C GLU A 230 -9.70 -22.42 -0.40
N ALA A 231 -9.52 -22.00 -1.66
CA ALA A 231 -10.63 -21.50 -2.49
C ALA A 231 -11.71 -22.58 -2.70
N GLU A 232 -11.31 -23.81 -3.03
CA GLU A 232 -12.21 -24.96 -3.17
C GLU A 232 -12.91 -25.32 -1.84
N SER A 233 -12.21 -25.17 -0.71
CA SER A 233 -12.78 -25.44 0.63
C SER A 233 -13.74 -24.35 1.11
N PHE A 234 -13.53 -23.10 0.69
CA PHE A 234 -14.45 -21.99 0.95
C PHE A 234 -15.75 -22.13 0.14
N GLY A 235 -15.65 -22.52 -1.14
CA GLY A 235 -16.81 -22.78 -1.99
C GLY A 235 -17.60 -21.50 -2.35
N ARG A 236 -18.92 -21.62 -2.45
CA ARG A 236 -19.85 -20.49 -2.64
C ARG A 236 -20.83 -20.45 -1.46
N GLN A 237 -20.93 -19.30 -0.80
CA GLN A 237 -21.78 -19.08 0.36
C GLN A 237 -22.17 -17.61 0.48
N ASP A 238 -23.28 -17.32 1.16
CA ASP A 238 -23.62 -15.94 1.52
C ASP A 238 -22.82 -15.53 2.76
N VAL A 239 -22.26 -14.32 2.78
CA VAL A 239 -21.48 -13.76 3.91
C VAL A 239 -21.95 -12.34 4.23
N GLU A 240 -21.78 -11.90 5.47
CA GLU A 240 -21.90 -10.48 5.82
C GLU A 240 -20.58 -9.74 5.53
N VAL A 241 -20.68 -8.59 4.86
CA VAL A 241 -19.57 -7.71 4.48
C VAL A 241 -19.85 -6.31 5.00
N THR A 242 -19.00 -5.77 5.86
CA THR A 242 -19.12 -4.39 6.37
C THR A 242 -18.01 -3.53 5.78
N VAL A 243 -18.36 -2.39 5.17
CA VAL A 243 -17.39 -1.42 4.63
C VAL A 243 -16.84 -0.53 5.75
N LEU A 244 -15.52 -0.54 5.96
CA LEU A 244 -14.81 0.11 7.08
C LEU A 244 -14.15 1.47 6.74
N ASP A 245 -14.28 1.88 5.47
CA ASP A 245 -13.57 2.98 4.76
C ASP A 245 -12.28 2.65 3.99
#